data_AF-A0A6D2K8W2-F1
#
_entry.id   AF-A0A6D2K8W2-F1
#
_cell.length_a   1.000
_cell.length_b   1.000
_cell.length_c   1.000
_cell.angle_alpha   90.00
_cell.angle_beta   90.00
_cell.angle_gamma   90.00
#
_symmetry.space_group_name_H-M   'P 1'
#
loop_
_entity.id
_entity.type
_entity.pdbx_description
1 polymer ?
#
loop_
_entity_poly.entity_id
_entity_poly.type
_entity_poly.pdbx_seq_one_letter_code
_entity_poly.pdbx_strand_id
1 'polypeptide(L)'
;MDYSLAAVKVLNSQLRDAKPTPSQNATSLGGVLFQRAWLQGVLISCGGDNPVVLDDGTGLVELRLSSDFATRQWKLGMYLMVVGVYVIRTGEIPLIKVHKMVDLSGSPDREAMWYLEVMDAYRLFYEPLIQEFS
;
A
#
# COMPACT_ATOMS: atom_id res chain seq x y z
N MET A 1 -0.54 -16.41 -6.49
CA MET A 1 -0.27 -15.46 -5.39
C MET A 1 -0.11 -16.29 -4.14
N ASP A 2 0.90 -16.01 -3.34
CA ASP A 2 1.11 -16.75 -2.09
C ASP A 2 0.35 -16.05 -0.95
N TYR A 3 -0.67 -16.71 -0.43
CA TYR A 3 -1.47 -16.20 0.69
C TYR A 3 -0.81 -16.45 2.05
N SER A 4 0.28 -17.22 2.09
CA SER A 4 1.11 -17.39 3.29
C SER A 4 1.92 -16.13 3.63
N LEU A 5 2.22 -15.30 2.63
CA LEU A 5 2.95 -14.05 2.82
C LEU A 5 2.00 -12.94 3.30
N ALA A 6 2.45 -12.17 4.28
CA ALA A 6 1.67 -11.13 4.93
C ALA A 6 1.30 -9.98 3.97
N ALA A 7 0.15 -9.36 4.24
CA ALA A 7 -0.16 -8.04 3.72
C ALA A 7 0.37 -7.00 4.71
N VAL A 8 1.51 -6.38 4.40
CA VAL A 8 2.18 -5.47 5.33
C VAL A 8 1.45 -4.12 5.38
N LYS A 9 1.12 -3.65 6.58
CA LYS A 9 0.68 -2.26 6.81
C LYS A 9 1.89 -1.35 6.69
N VAL A 10 1.87 -0.43 5.73
CA VAL A 10 2.99 0.49 5.46
C VAL A 10 2.47 1.84 4.96
N LEU A 11 3.32 2.84 5.04
CA LEU A 11 3.16 4.15 4.39
C LEU A 11 3.77 4.11 2.98
N ASN A 12 3.30 4.97 2.08
CA ASN A 12 3.73 5.04 0.69
C ASN A 12 5.22 5.36 0.56
N SER A 13 5.76 6.18 1.46
CA SER A 13 7.20 6.46 1.55
C SER A 13 8.03 5.18 1.74
N GLN A 14 7.59 4.28 2.61
CA GLN A 14 8.31 3.04 2.94
C GLN A 14 8.37 2.07 1.75
N LEU A 15 7.39 2.12 0.83
CA LEU A 15 7.41 1.29 -0.38
C LEU A 15 8.60 1.62 -1.30
N ARG A 16 9.20 2.81 -1.19
CA ARG A 16 10.34 3.22 -2.03
C ARG A 16 11.64 2.49 -1.65
N ASP A 17 11.75 2.07 -0.41
CA ASP A 17 12.93 1.37 0.11
C ASP A 17 12.85 -0.14 -0.11
N ALA A 18 11.73 -0.62 -0.67
CA ALA A 18 11.46 -2.02 -0.91
C ALA A 18 12.28 -2.56 -2.10
N LYS A 19 12.87 -3.75 -1.94
CA LYS A 19 13.78 -4.36 -2.93
C LYS A 19 13.22 -5.66 -3.48
N PRO A 20 13.40 -5.95 -4.79
CA PRO A 20 12.99 -7.23 -5.36
C PRO A 20 13.82 -8.37 -4.75
N THR A 21 13.18 -9.51 -4.52
CA THR A 21 13.92 -10.73 -4.14
C THR A 21 14.15 -11.65 -5.33
N PRO A 22 15.31 -12.30 -5.48
CA PRO A 22 15.64 -13.11 -6.66
C PRO A 22 14.83 -14.41 -6.81
N SER A 23 14.33 -14.98 -5.71
CA SER A 23 13.85 -16.37 -5.66
C SER A 23 12.34 -16.54 -5.50
N GLN A 24 11.62 -15.46 -5.21
CA GLN A 24 10.17 -15.48 -5.02
C GLN A 24 9.59 -14.21 -5.64
N ASN A 25 8.36 -14.27 -6.15
CA ASN A 25 7.57 -13.09 -6.57
C ASN A 25 7.19 -12.22 -5.35
N ALA A 26 8.16 -11.94 -4.49
CA ALA A 26 8.08 -11.25 -3.23
C ALA A 26 9.05 -10.06 -3.25
N THR A 27 8.78 -9.12 -2.38
CA THR A 27 9.55 -7.92 -2.15
C THR A 27 10.02 -7.95 -0.70
N SER A 28 11.22 -7.45 -0.45
CA SER A 28 11.76 -7.27 0.90
C SER A 28 11.74 -5.80 1.29
N LEU A 29 11.21 -5.48 2.47
CA LEU A 29 11.36 -4.18 3.11
C LEU A 29 12.14 -4.37 4.40
N GLY A 30 13.44 -4.03 4.36
CA GLY A 30 14.34 -4.23 5.50
C GLY A 30 14.40 -5.67 6.01
N GLY A 31 14.27 -6.68 5.15
CA GLY A 31 14.26 -8.09 5.56
C GLY A 31 12.87 -8.69 5.72
N VAL A 32 11.81 -7.87 5.83
CA VAL A 32 10.42 -8.35 5.83
C VAL A 32 9.99 -8.72 4.41
N LEU A 33 9.70 -10.00 4.18
CA LEU A 33 9.18 -10.48 2.90
C LEU A 33 7.67 -10.27 2.79
N PHE A 34 7.23 -9.62 1.72
CA PHE A 34 5.82 -9.39 1.43
C PHE A 34 5.52 -9.43 -0.07
N GLN A 35 4.26 -9.72 -0.39
CA GLN A 35 3.73 -9.57 -1.75
C GLN A 35 2.66 -8.48 -1.82
N ARG A 36 1.92 -8.32 -0.70
CA ARG A 36 0.79 -7.41 -0.62
C ARG A 36 1.11 -6.30 0.36
N ALA A 37 0.68 -5.09 0.02
CA ALA A 37 0.68 -3.96 0.92
C ALA A 37 -0.76 -3.64 1.31
N TRP A 38 -0.92 -3.21 2.56
CA TRP A 38 -2.11 -2.56 3.08
C TRP A 38 -1.76 -1.09 3.29
N LEU A 39 -2.49 -0.23 2.60
CA LEU A 39 -2.32 1.22 2.58
C LEU A 39 -3.63 1.90 2.96
N GLN A 40 -3.54 3.12 3.48
CA GLN A 40 -4.67 4.04 3.57
C GLN A 40 -4.23 5.44 3.15
N GLY A 41 -5.13 6.22 2.56
CA GLY A 41 -4.83 7.57 2.09
C GLY A 41 -6.01 8.23 1.39
N VAL A 42 -5.81 9.46 0.95
CA VAL A 42 -6.77 10.27 0.20
C VAL A 42 -6.62 10.02 -1.29
N LEU A 43 -7.75 9.81 -1.97
CA LEU A 43 -7.79 9.68 -3.42
C LEU A 43 -7.63 11.05 -4.10
N ILE A 44 -6.50 11.26 -4.76
CA ILE A 44 -6.16 12.54 -5.42
C ILE A 44 -6.29 12.50 -6.95
N SER A 45 -6.50 11.32 -7.52
CA SER A 45 -6.82 11.13 -8.95
C SER A 45 -7.76 9.93 -9.13
N CYS A 46 -8.85 10.08 -9.88
CA CYS A 46 -9.99 9.14 -9.92
C CYS A 46 -10.16 8.36 -11.24
N GLY A 47 -9.12 8.27 -12.07
CA GLY A 47 -9.23 7.54 -13.34
C GLY A 47 -9.92 8.33 -14.46
N GLY A 48 -9.89 7.77 -15.67
CA GLY A 48 -10.16 8.45 -16.94
C GLY A 48 -8.97 8.25 -17.86
N ASP A 49 -8.38 9.36 -18.34
CA ASP A 49 -7.08 9.34 -19.03
C ASP A 49 -5.88 9.36 -18.05
N ASN A 50 -6.15 9.61 -16.77
CA ASN A 50 -5.13 9.73 -15.72
C ASN A 50 -5.04 8.47 -14.85
N PRO A 51 -3.86 8.16 -14.29
CA PRO A 51 -3.71 7.09 -13.31
C PRO A 51 -4.54 7.38 -12.06
N VAL A 52 -5.06 6.33 -11.43
CA VAL A 52 -5.71 6.44 -10.11
C VAL A 52 -4.60 6.56 -9.07
N VAL A 53 -4.60 7.61 -8.25
CA VAL A 53 -3.48 7.91 -7.33
C VAL A 53 -4.00 8.17 -5.92
N LEU A 54 -3.33 7.53 -4.95
CA LEU A 54 -3.59 7.66 -3.53
C LEU A 54 -2.42 8.38 -2.85
N ASP A 55 -2.73 9.31 -1.97
CA ASP A 55 -1.76 10.08 -1.17
C ASP A 55 -1.99 9.82 0.32
N ASP A 56 -0.94 9.50 1.06
CA ASP A 56 -0.99 9.28 2.50
C ASP A 56 -0.22 10.34 3.31
N GLY A 57 0.11 11.47 2.69
CA GLY A 57 0.91 12.55 3.26
C GLY A 57 2.41 12.25 3.33
N THR A 58 2.85 11.02 3.04
CA THR A 58 4.26 10.63 2.99
C THR A 58 4.75 10.33 1.57
N GLY A 59 3.82 10.07 0.65
CA GLY A 59 4.12 9.86 -0.75
C GLY A 59 2.90 9.44 -1.55
N LEU A 60 3.11 9.27 -2.85
CA LEU A 60 2.08 8.89 -3.80
C LEU A 60 2.22 7.42 -4.22
N VAL A 61 1.09 6.77 -4.45
CA VAL A 61 1.02 5.42 -5.03
C VAL A 61 -0.03 5.36 -6.12
N GLU A 62 0.31 4.72 -7.23
CA GLU A 62 -0.60 4.43 -8.33
C GLU A 62 -1.41 3.15 -8.05
N LEU A 63 -2.71 3.19 -8.30
CA LEU A 63 -3.62 2.07 -8.13
C LEU A 63 -4.05 1.52 -9.49
N ARG A 64 -3.73 0.24 -9.73
CA ARG A 64 -4.29 -0.50 -10.87
C ARG A 64 -5.53 -1.25 -10.44
N LEU A 65 -6.68 -0.75 -10.87
CA LEU A 65 -7.99 -1.32 -10.57
C LEU A 65 -8.31 -2.49 -11.52
N SER A 66 -8.93 -3.55 -11.00
CA SER A 66 -9.60 -4.54 -11.83
C SER A 66 -10.96 -4.02 -12.31
N SER A 67 -11.58 -4.71 -13.28
CA SER A 67 -12.90 -4.39 -13.82
C SER A 67 -13.96 -4.12 -12.75
N ASP A 68 -13.92 -4.86 -11.66
CA ASP A 68 -14.93 -4.82 -10.59
C ASP A 68 -14.84 -3.55 -9.74
N PHE A 69 -13.65 -2.95 -9.65
CA PHE A 69 -13.44 -1.67 -8.98
C PHE A 69 -13.56 -0.49 -9.94
N ALA A 70 -13.30 -0.69 -11.23
CA ALA A 70 -13.41 0.35 -12.24
C ALA A 70 -14.84 0.85 -12.47
N THR A 71 -15.86 0.03 -12.18
CA THR A 71 -17.28 0.40 -12.31
C THR A 71 -17.85 1.15 -11.11
N ARG A 72 -17.10 1.24 -9.99
CA ARG A 72 -17.53 1.95 -8.79
C ARG A 72 -17.27 3.46 -8.92
N GLN A 73 -18.13 4.26 -8.30
CA GLN A 73 -17.98 5.72 -8.28
C GLN A 73 -16.98 6.17 -7.21
N TRP A 74 -15.69 6.16 -7.55
CA TRP A 74 -14.65 6.79 -6.74
C TRP A 74 -14.63 8.30 -6.95
N LYS A 75 -14.51 9.07 -5.87
CA LYS A 75 -14.51 10.54 -5.92
C LYS A 75 -13.24 11.10 -5.28
N LEU A 76 -12.77 12.22 -5.84
CA LEU A 76 -11.63 12.94 -5.30
C LEU A 76 -11.91 13.32 -3.85
N GLY A 77 -10.89 13.19 -3.01
CA GLY A 77 -10.99 13.48 -1.58
C GLY A 77 -11.52 12.33 -0.73
N MET A 78 -11.94 11.19 -1.31
CA MET A 78 -12.29 10.01 -0.52
C MET A 78 -11.07 9.48 0.25
N TYR A 79 -11.27 9.16 1.53
CA TYR A 79 -10.27 8.46 2.33
C TYR A 79 -10.47 6.95 2.20
N LEU A 80 -9.48 6.25 1.66
CA LEU A 80 -9.62 4.87 1.22
C LEU A 80 -8.62 3.96 1.91
N MET A 81 -9.07 2.75 2.23
CA MET A 81 -8.20 1.62 2.52
C MET A 81 -8.01 0.77 1.27
N VAL A 82 -6.76 0.42 0.97
CA VAL A 82 -6.37 -0.38 -0.18
C VAL A 82 -5.50 -1.54 0.26
N VAL A 83 -5.82 -2.75 -0.18
CA VAL A 83 -4.95 -3.92 -0.11
C VAL A 83 -4.70 -4.42 -1.52
N GLY A 84 -3.44 -4.63 -1.88
CA GLY A 84 -3.09 -5.09 -3.22
C GLY A 84 -1.65 -5.57 -3.34
N VAL A 85 -1.31 -6.13 -4.48
CA VAL A 85 0.04 -6.60 -4.77
C VAL A 85 0.93 -5.40 -5.09
N TYR A 86 2.05 -5.31 -4.40
CA TYR A 86 3.07 -4.31 -4.70
C TYR A 86 3.88 -4.71 -5.93
N VAL A 87 4.03 -3.76 -6.85
CA VAL A 87 4.81 -3.92 -8.08
C VAL A 87 5.91 -2.86 -8.07
N ILE A 88 7.15 -3.33 -8.03
CA ILE A 88 8.32 -2.47 -8.09
C ILE A 88 8.41 -1.84 -9.48
N ARG A 89 8.53 -0.51 -9.51
CA ARG A 89 8.79 0.27 -10.72
C ARG A 89 10.01 1.16 -10.47
N THR A 90 11.04 1.01 -11.30
CA THR A 90 12.28 1.76 -11.13
C THR A 90 12.09 3.21 -11.61
N GLY A 91 12.27 4.19 -10.73
CA GLY A 91 12.23 5.61 -11.09
C GLY A 91 10.83 6.21 -11.26
N GLU A 92 9.78 5.47 -10.92
CA GLU A 92 8.38 5.89 -11.05
C GLU A 92 7.67 5.79 -9.69
N ILE A 93 6.44 6.28 -9.60
CA ILE A 93 5.62 6.11 -8.40
C ILE A 93 5.33 4.60 -8.16
N PRO A 94 5.36 4.14 -6.89
CA PRO A 94 4.93 2.80 -6.50
C PRO A 94 3.60 2.40 -7.15
N LEU A 95 3.46 1.14 -7.59
CA LEU A 95 2.23 0.62 -8.18
C LEU A 95 1.63 -0.50 -7.33
N ILE A 96 0.33 -0.39 -7.05
CA ILE A 96 -0.45 -1.41 -6.35
C ILE A 96 -1.50 -1.98 -7.30
N LYS A 97 -1.44 -3.29 -7.56
CA LYS A 97 -2.54 -4.01 -8.20
C LYS A 97 -3.59 -4.33 -7.15
N VAL A 98 -4.70 -3.61 -7.18
CA VAL A 98 -5.71 -3.60 -6.11
C VAL A 98 -6.42 -4.95 -6.04
N HIS A 99 -6.44 -5.53 -4.84
CA HIS A 99 -7.23 -6.72 -4.52
C HIS A 99 -8.48 -6.37 -3.70
N LYS A 100 -8.38 -5.37 -2.81
CA LYS A 100 -9.48 -4.86 -1.99
C LYS A 100 -9.35 -3.35 -1.85
N MET A 101 -10.47 -2.66 -1.93
CA MET A 101 -10.57 -1.21 -1.78
C MET A 101 -11.87 -0.86 -1.06
N VAL A 102 -11.78 -0.03 -0.02
CA VAL A 102 -12.90 0.31 0.87
C VAL A 102 -12.88 1.80 1.16
N ASP A 103 -14.05 2.44 1.02
CA ASP A 103 -14.25 3.83 1.43
C ASP A 103 -14.38 3.92 2.96
N LEU A 104 -13.51 4.72 3.57
CA LEU A 104 -13.45 5.00 5.00
C LEU A 104 -13.79 6.46 5.32
N SER A 105 -14.25 7.25 4.33
CA SER A 105 -14.57 8.68 4.49
C SER A 105 -15.63 8.95 5.56
N GLY A 106 -16.47 7.96 5.88
CA GLY A 106 -17.46 8.04 6.96
C GLY A 106 -16.88 7.87 8.38
N SER A 107 -15.56 7.74 8.54
CA SER A 107 -14.89 7.54 9.83
C SER A 107 -13.63 8.40 9.92
N PRO A 108 -13.76 9.69 10.32
CA PRO A 108 -12.67 10.67 10.21
C PRO A 108 -11.43 10.33 11.05
N ASP A 109 -11.60 9.62 12.17
CA ASP A 109 -10.48 9.23 13.03
C ASP A 109 -9.55 8.17 12.38
N ARG A 110 -9.97 7.55 11.27
CA ARG A 110 -9.19 6.50 10.60
C ARG A 110 -7.86 6.98 10.08
N GLU A 111 -7.78 8.23 9.64
CA GLU A 111 -6.53 8.79 9.14
C GLU A 111 -5.46 8.88 10.23
N ALA A 112 -5.81 9.46 11.38
CA ALA A 112 -4.91 9.52 12.53
C ALA A 112 -4.56 8.12 13.07
N MET A 113 -5.56 7.23 13.15
CA MET A 113 -5.35 5.86 13.61
C MET A 113 -4.44 5.06 12.66
N TRP A 114 -4.47 5.34 11.36
CA TRP A 114 -3.64 4.60 10.40
C TRP A 114 -2.14 4.73 10.68
N TYR A 115 -1.67 5.94 11.01
CA TYR A 115 -0.27 6.14 11.37
C TYR A 115 0.11 5.34 12.63
N LEU A 116 -0.75 5.32 13.65
CA LEU A 116 -0.54 4.52 14.86
C LEU A 116 -0.51 3.03 14.54
N GLU A 117 -1.42 2.53 13.69
CA GLU A 117 -1.43 1.13 13.28
C GLU A 117 -0.17 0.72 12.52
N VAL A 118 0.38 1.60 11.65
CA VAL A 118 1.63 1.32 10.95
C VAL A 118 2.82 1.35 11.91
N MET A 119 2.87 2.30 12.85
CA MET A 119 3.93 2.37 13.86
C MET A 119 3.94 1.14 14.77
N ASP A 120 2.76 0.70 15.23
CA ASP A 120 2.61 -0.51 16.04
C ASP A 120 3.01 -1.75 15.25
N ALA A 121 2.59 -1.86 13.97
CA ALA A 121 2.99 -2.96 13.11
C ALA A 121 4.51 -2.99 12.89
N TYR A 122 5.13 -1.82 12.72
CA TYR A 122 6.58 -1.70 12.59
C TYR A 122 7.29 -2.21 13.83
N ARG A 123 6.95 -1.69 15.02
CA ARG A 123 7.60 -2.08 16.28
C ARG A 123 7.42 -3.55 16.63
N LEU A 124 6.23 -4.09 16.41
CA LEU A 124 5.91 -5.46 16.83
C LEU A 124 6.38 -6.53 15.84
N PHE A 125 6.37 -6.23 14.54
CA PHE A 125 6.56 -7.26 13.52
C PHE A 125 7.72 -6.99 12.55
N TYR A 126 8.06 -5.73 12.28
CA TYR A 126 9.07 -5.41 11.26
C TYR A 126 10.44 -5.14 11.88
N GLU A 127 10.50 -4.32 12.93
CA GLU A 127 11.73 -3.93 13.62
C GLU A 127 12.54 -5.15 14.11
N PRO A 128 11.94 -6.18 14.74
CA PRO A 128 12.70 -7.37 15.16
C PRO A 128 13.35 -8.10 13.97
N LEU A 129 12.62 -8.24 12.86
CA LEU A 129 13.12 -8.88 11.64
C LEU A 129 14.21 -8.02 10.97
N ILE A 130 14.03 -6.71 10.93
CA ILE A 130 15.03 -5.79 10.37
C ILE A 130 16.34 -5.89 11.16
N GLN A 131 16.28 -5.95 12.49
CA GLN A 131 17.47 -6.08 13.33
C GLN A 131 18.16 -7.44 13.20
N GLU A 132 17.39 -8.52 13.00
CA GLU A 132 17.94 -9.87 12.81
C GLU A 132 18.70 -10.02 11.48
N PHE A 133 18.30 -9.27 10.44
CA PHE A 133 18.86 -9.36 9.08
C PHE A 133 19.69 -8.13 8.65
N SER A 134 20.03 -7.22 9.58
CA SER A 134 20.92 -6.07 9.35
C SER A 134 22.37 -6.35 9.76
#